data_AF-A0A1F9UV73-F1
#
_entry.id   AF-A0A1F9UV73-F1
#
_cell.length_a   1.000
_cell.length_b   1.000
_cell.length_c   1.000
_cell.angle_alpha   90.00
_cell.angle_beta   90.00
_cell.angle_gamma   90.00
#
_symmetry.space_group_name_H-M   'P 1'
#
loop_
_entity.id
_entity.type
_entity.pdbx_description
1 polymer ?
#
loop_
_entity_poly.entity_id
_entity_poly.type
_entity_poly.pdbx_seq_one_letter_code
_entity_poly.pdbx_strand_id
1 'polypeptide(L)'
;MRRLAILALLTVLAAGCSAPSPTPITLPENVAPPAIMPPADTEEIVDLASGDLAKTLSLAPNAVEVVSVEAVDWPDAGLGCPQPGKAYAQVITPGLRITLQAEGWTYTYHADLAGQVVLCAQTGPTDSTPVPADGAEPYTY
;
A
#
# COMPACT_ATOMS: atom_id res chain seq x y z
N MET A 1 51.11 16.39 38.60
CA MET A 1 51.41 17.14 39.84
C MET A 1 50.72 18.49 39.78
N ARG A 2 50.05 18.91 40.88
CA ARG A 2 49.60 20.28 41.23
C ARG A 2 48.35 20.79 40.47
N ARG A 3 47.25 21.24 41.08
CA ARG A 3 46.93 21.61 42.48
C ARG A 3 45.43 21.41 42.73
N LEU A 4 45.14 20.96 43.94
CA LEU A 4 43.84 20.84 44.58
C LEU A 4 43.20 22.21 44.89
N ALA A 5 41.89 22.11 45.17
CA ALA A 5 41.05 22.95 46.03
C ALA A 5 40.26 24.08 45.33
N ILE A 6 38.93 23.94 45.33
CA ILE A 6 38.04 24.76 46.17
C ILE A 6 36.78 23.93 46.50
N LEU A 7 36.57 23.75 47.81
CA LEU A 7 35.37 23.29 48.49
C LEU A 7 34.54 24.52 48.88
N ALA A 8 33.25 24.55 48.52
CA ALA A 8 32.14 25.35 49.11
C ALA A 8 30.98 25.36 48.08
N LEU A 9 29.69 25.30 48.38
CA LEU A 9 28.89 25.07 49.57
C LEU A 9 27.46 24.76 49.08
N LEU A 10 26.72 23.96 49.85
CA LEU A 10 25.28 23.65 49.79
C LEU A 10 24.34 24.71 49.18
N THR A 11 23.48 24.28 48.25
CA THR A 11 22.04 24.64 48.22
C THR A 11 21.23 23.52 47.57
N VAL A 12 20.42 22.84 48.38
CA VAL A 12 19.29 22.02 47.95
C VAL A 12 18.17 22.95 47.49
N LEU A 13 17.78 22.88 46.22
CA LEU A 13 16.43 23.23 45.80
C LEU A 13 15.82 22.04 45.07
N ALA A 14 15.02 21.28 45.80
CA ALA A 14 14.03 20.39 45.23
C ALA A 14 12.92 21.24 44.60
N ALA A 15 13.12 21.65 43.34
CA ALA A 15 12.04 22.14 42.49
C ALA A 15 11.77 21.05 41.46
N GLY A 16 10.93 20.08 41.84
CA GLY A 16 10.31 19.19 40.87
C GLY A 16 9.47 20.04 39.92
N CYS A 17 10.05 20.39 38.77
CA CYS A 17 9.26 20.85 37.65
C CYS A 17 8.54 19.63 37.09
N SER A 18 7.27 19.46 37.47
CA SER A 18 6.34 18.67 36.68
C SER A 18 6.45 19.13 35.24
N ALA A 19 6.97 18.27 34.37
CA ALA A 19 6.90 18.50 32.95
C ALA A 19 5.42 18.60 32.58
N PRO A 20 4.95 19.69 31.94
CA PRO A 20 3.64 19.64 31.30
C PRO A 20 3.74 18.56 30.23
N SER A 21 2.89 17.53 30.32
CA SER A 21 2.77 16.54 29.24
C SER A 21 2.59 17.29 27.92
N PRO A 22 3.36 16.96 26.86
CA PRO A 22 3.01 17.46 25.55
C PRO A 22 1.59 16.97 25.26
N THR A 23 0.65 17.90 25.09
CA THR A 23 -0.64 17.59 24.50
C THR A 23 -0.36 16.79 23.22
N PRO A 24 -0.96 15.60 23.04
CA PRO A 24 -0.93 14.99 21.73
C PRO A 24 -1.50 16.03 20.76
N ILE A 25 -0.70 16.41 19.78
CA ILE A 25 -1.20 17.18 18.65
C ILE A 25 -2.29 16.30 18.05
N THR A 26 -3.54 16.71 18.19
CA THR A 26 -4.63 16.14 17.42
C THR A 26 -4.29 16.42 15.97
N LEU A 27 -3.68 15.43 15.32
CA LEU A 27 -3.58 15.36 13.87
C LEU A 27 -5.03 15.58 13.37
N PRO A 28 -5.30 16.53 12.47
CA PRO A 28 -6.63 16.63 11.90
C PRO A 28 -7.02 15.27 11.36
N GLU A 29 -8.08 14.74 11.95
CA GLU A 29 -8.71 13.49 11.57
C GLU A 29 -9.23 13.65 10.14
N ASN A 30 -8.67 12.82 9.25
CA ASN A 30 -9.35 12.30 8.08
C ASN A 30 -10.11 13.32 7.21
N VAL A 31 -9.40 13.97 6.28
CA VAL A 31 -10.05 14.45 5.06
C VAL A 31 -10.29 13.23 4.18
N ALA A 32 -11.46 12.60 4.34
CA ALA A 32 -11.91 11.55 3.43
C ALA A 32 -12.12 12.13 2.01
N PRO A 33 -11.96 11.30 0.96
CA PRO A 33 -11.48 11.72 -0.36
C PRO A 33 -12.57 12.29 -1.27
N PRO A 34 -12.29 13.32 -2.10
CA PRO A 34 -12.95 13.46 -3.40
C PRO A 34 -12.03 12.81 -4.46
N ALA A 35 -12.45 11.91 -5.34
CA ALA A 35 -13.75 11.78 -5.97
C ALA A 35 -14.05 10.33 -6.40
N ILE A 36 -15.35 10.01 -6.41
CA ILE A 36 -15.96 8.84 -7.08
C ILE A 36 -15.84 8.95 -8.62
N MET A 37 -15.26 10.05 -9.12
CA MET A 37 -14.98 10.26 -10.53
C MET A 37 -13.48 10.02 -10.76
N PRO A 38 -13.11 9.07 -11.60
CA PRO A 38 -11.73 8.93 -12.01
C PRO A 38 -11.23 10.22 -12.68
N PRO A 39 -9.95 10.62 -12.52
CA PRO A 39 -9.37 11.71 -13.31
C PRO A 39 -9.59 11.46 -14.82
N ALA A 40 -9.67 12.52 -15.62
CA ALA A 40 -10.02 12.45 -17.05
C ALA A 40 -9.14 11.46 -17.86
N ASP A 41 -7.96 11.15 -17.34
CA ASP A 41 -6.96 10.28 -17.96
C ASP A 41 -7.07 8.81 -17.49
N THR A 42 -8.10 8.47 -16.70
CA THR A 42 -8.25 7.11 -16.14
C THR A 42 -8.50 6.05 -17.20
N GLU A 43 -9.36 6.33 -18.18
CA GLU A 43 -9.63 5.39 -19.27
C GLU A 43 -8.33 5.06 -20.02
N GLU A 44 -7.46 6.06 -20.26
CA GLU A 44 -6.16 5.84 -20.90
C GLU A 44 -5.26 4.93 -20.05
N ILE A 45 -5.21 5.14 -18.72
CA ILE A 45 -4.41 4.30 -17.82
C ILE A 45 -4.97 2.87 -17.73
N VAL A 46 -6.30 2.71 -17.77
CA VAL A 46 -6.96 1.41 -17.82
C VAL A 46 -6.67 0.68 -19.13
N ASP A 47 -6.65 1.39 -20.26
CA ASP A 47 -6.26 0.86 -21.56
C ASP A 47 -4.79 0.44 -21.58
N LEU A 48 -3.90 1.23 -20.96
CA LEU A 48 -2.48 0.88 -20.79
C LEU A 48 -2.33 -0.42 -19.99
N ALA A 49 -3.03 -0.55 -18.85
CA ALA A 49 -2.97 -1.75 -18.01
C ALA A 49 -3.56 -2.98 -18.73
N SER A 50 -4.71 -2.82 -19.38
CA SER A 50 -5.37 -3.91 -20.11
C SER A 50 -4.56 -4.36 -21.32
N GLY A 51 -3.98 -3.40 -22.06
CA GLY A 51 -3.09 -3.65 -23.17
C GLY A 51 -1.78 -4.32 -22.76
N ASP A 52 -1.21 -3.94 -21.61
CA ASP A 52 -0.02 -4.60 -21.04
C ASP A 52 -0.32 -6.06 -20.67
N LEU A 53 -1.45 -6.32 -20.00
CA LEU A 53 -1.87 -7.67 -19.65
C LEU A 53 -2.12 -8.54 -20.89
N ALA A 54 -2.85 -8.01 -21.88
CA ALA A 54 -3.14 -8.73 -23.12
C ALA A 54 -1.84 -9.12 -23.86
N LYS A 55 -0.85 -8.21 -23.93
CA LYS A 55 0.46 -8.50 -24.51
C LYS A 55 1.21 -9.55 -23.69
N THR A 56 1.22 -9.43 -22.37
CA THR A 56 1.90 -10.35 -21.45
C THR A 56 1.37 -11.77 -21.59
N LEU A 57 0.06 -11.93 -21.73
CA LEU A 57 -0.60 -13.23 -21.88
C LEU A 57 -0.74 -13.68 -23.34
N SER A 58 -0.31 -12.85 -24.32
CA SER A 58 -0.54 -13.09 -25.76
C SER A 58 -2.01 -13.31 -26.12
N LEU A 59 -2.91 -12.58 -25.46
CA LEU A 59 -4.35 -12.60 -25.68
C LEU A 59 -4.80 -11.45 -26.56
N ALA A 60 -6.01 -11.58 -27.12
CA ALA A 60 -6.67 -10.46 -27.77
C ALA A 60 -7.10 -9.41 -26.71
N PRO A 61 -7.11 -8.10 -27.03
CA PRO A 61 -7.46 -7.06 -26.06
C PRO A 61 -8.85 -7.25 -25.41
N ASN A 62 -9.79 -7.82 -26.15
CA ASN A 62 -11.15 -8.10 -25.68
C ASN A 62 -11.27 -9.35 -24.79
N ALA A 63 -10.18 -10.08 -24.57
CA ALA A 63 -10.14 -11.22 -23.65
C ALA A 63 -9.76 -10.80 -22.21
N VAL A 64 -9.44 -9.52 -22.00
CA VAL A 64 -9.18 -8.93 -20.69
C VAL A 64 -10.44 -8.18 -20.24
N GLU A 65 -10.93 -8.52 -19.05
CA GLU A 65 -12.07 -7.88 -18.41
C GLU A 65 -11.60 -6.94 -17.30
N VAL A 66 -12.12 -5.72 -17.27
CA VAL A 66 -11.88 -4.77 -16.18
C VAL A 66 -12.89 -5.04 -15.07
N VAL A 67 -12.42 -5.47 -13.91
CA VAL A 67 -13.25 -5.80 -12.75
C VAL A 67 -13.46 -4.61 -11.84
N SER A 68 -12.40 -3.85 -11.55
CA SER A 68 -12.50 -2.63 -10.73
C SER A 68 -11.40 -1.63 -11.04
N VAL A 69 -11.70 -0.36 -10.80
CA VAL A 69 -10.76 0.76 -10.87
C VAL A 69 -10.98 1.64 -9.66
N GLU A 70 -9.94 1.79 -8.83
CA GLU A 70 -9.99 2.52 -7.57
C GLU A 70 -8.89 3.58 -7.53
N ALA A 71 -9.23 4.81 -7.16
CA ALA A 71 -8.22 5.84 -6.89
C ALA A 71 -7.49 5.53 -5.58
N VAL A 72 -6.15 5.56 -5.62
CA VAL A 72 -5.29 5.25 -4.46
C VAL A 72 -4.14 6.24 -4.39
N ASP A 73 -3.86 6.73 -3.18
CA ASP A 73 -2.64 7.48 -2.87
C ASP A 73 -1.54 6.52 -2.42
N TRP A 74 -0.53 6.34 -3.25
CA TRP A 74 0.61 5.47 -2.93
C TRP A 74 1.58 6.16 -1.99
N PRO A 75 2.18 5.46 -1.00
CA PRO A 75 3.06 6.07 -0.01
C PRO A 75 4.41 6.54 -0.60
N ASP A 76 4.80 6.00 -1.75
CA ASP A 76 6.03 6.32 -2.46
C ASP A 76 5.89 6.17 -3.98
N ALA A 77 6.91 6.59 -4.71
CA ALA A 77 6.99 6.46 -6.17
C ALA A 77 7.10 5.01 -6.66
N GLY A 78 7.16 4.03 -5.76
CA GLY A 78 7.12 2.60 -6.07
C GLY A 78 5.72 2.04 -6.22
N LEU A 79 4.68 2.86 -6.06
CA LEU A 79 3.26 2.51 -6.25
C LEU A 79 2.82 1.32 -5.39
N GLY A 80 3.48 1.07 -4.26
CA GLY A 80 3.23 -0.11 -3.42
C GLY A 80 3.70 -1.44 -4.03
N CYS A 81 4.46 -1.43 -5.12
CA CYS A 81 5.03 -2.62 -5.78
C CYS A 81 6.57 -2.52 -5.85
N PRO A 82 7.28 -2.43 -4.72
CA PRO A 82 8.71 -2.17 -4.70
C PRO A 82 9.52 -3.33 -5.28
N GLN A 83 10.47 -3.01 -6.15
CA GLN A 83 11.42 -3.99 -6.69
C GLN A 83 12.64 -4.15 -5.78
N PRO A 84 13.15 -5.37 -5.57
CA PRO A 84 14.34 -5.60 -4.74
C PRO A 84 15.54 -4.76 -5.18
N GLY A 85 16.21 -4.13 -4.22
CA GLY A 85 17.41 -3.34 -4.47
C GLY A 85 17.17 -1.94 -5.07
N LYS A 86 15.92 -1.51 -5.25
CA LYS A 86 15.60 -0.14 -5.66
C LYS A 86 15.17 0.74 -4.49
N ALA A 87 15.63 1.98 -4.50
CA ALA A 87 15.19 3.03 -3.59
C ALA A 87 14.13 3.89 -4.30
N TYR A 88 13.00 4.12 -3.63
CA TYR A 88 11.90 4.94 -4.14
C TYR A 88 11.78 6.23 -3.33
N ALA A 89 11.47 7.33 -4.02
CA ALA A 89 11.21 8.60 -3.35
C ALA A 89 9.97 8.50 -2.47
N GLN A 90 10.07 8.98 -1.22
CA GLN A 90 8.99 8.97 -0.23
C GLN A 90 8.05 10.15 -0.48
N VAL A 91 7.29 10.05 -1.58
CA VAL A 91 6.32 11.06 -2.02
C VAL A 91 4.98 10.39 -2.23
N ILE A 92 3.92 10.98 -1.66
CA ILE A 92 2.56 10.53 -1.89
C ILE A 92 2.25 10.70 -3.38
N THR A 93 1.98 9.58 -4.04
CA THR A 93 1.78 9.52 -5.50
C THR A 93 0.33 9.11 -5.78
N PRO A 94 -0.54 10.04 -6.21
CA PRO A 94 -1.89 9.70 -6.62
C PRO A 94 -1.87 8.77 -7.82
N GLY A 95 -2.83 7.85 -7.86
CA GLY A 95 -2.83 6.81 -8.87
C GLY A 95 -4.08 5.95 -8.85
N LEU A 96 -4.00 4.81 -9.54
CA LEU A 96 -5.08 3.87 -9.70
C LEU A 96 -4.66 2.46 -9.30
N ARG A 97 -5.57 1.73 -8.65
CA ARG A 97 -5.52 0.29 -8.51
C ARG A 97 -6.56 -0.31 -9.46
N ILE A 98 -6.09 -1.09 -10.41
CA ILE A 98 -6.88 -1.66 -11.49
C ILE A 98 -6.89 -3.16 -11.33
N THR A 99 -8.07 -3.75 -11.16
CA THR A 99 -8.25 -5.19 -11.11
C THR A 99 -8.75 -5.67 -12.46
N LEU A 100 -8.01 -6.58 -13.08
CA LEU A 100 -8.30 -7.19 -14.37
C LEU A 100 -8.52 -8.69 -14.21
N GLN A 101 -9.34 -9.28 -15.07
CA GLN A 101 -9.52 -10.72 -15.18
C GLN A 101 -9.24 -11.21 -16.59
N ALA A 102 -8.55 -12.34 -16.69
CA ALA A 102 -8.33 -13.06 -17.94
C ALA A 102 -8.11 -14.54 -17.63
N GLU A 103 -8.69 -15.43 -18.44
CA GLU A 103 -8.52 -16.88 -18.32
C GLU A 103 -8.80 -17.45 -16.90
N GLY A 104 -9.72 -16.83 -16.15
CA GLY A 104 -10.06 -17.23 -14.78
C GLY A 104 -9.07 -16.76 -13.70
N TRP A 105 -8.02 -16.04 -14.08
CA TRP A 105 -7.08 -15.39 -13.17
C TRP A 105 -7.48 -13.93 -12.92
N THR A 106 -7.16 -13.44 -11.73
CA THR A 106 -7.29 -12.03 -11.35
C THR A 106 -5.91 -11.40 -11.26
N TYR A 107 -5.74 -10.22 -11.87
CA TYR A 107 -4.51 -9.46 -11.93
C TYR A 107 -4.74 -8.06 -11.35
N THR A 108 -3.88 -7.61 -10.45
CA THR A 108 -3.94 -6.27 -9.87
C THR A 108 -2.79 -5.43 -10.39
N TYR A 109 -3.12 -4.39 -11.16
CA TYR A 109 -2.20 -3.37 -11.63
C TYR A 109 -2.26 -2.15 -10.70
N HIS A 110 -1.10 -1.60 -10.39
CA HIS A 110 -0.99 -0.30 -9.74
C HIS A 110 -0.44 0.70 -10.74
N ALA A 111 -1.00 1.90 -10.75
CA ALA A 111 -0.60 2.94 -11.67
C ALA A 111 -0.51 4.30 -10.97
N ASP A 112 0.27 5.22 -11.54
CA ASP A 112 0.21 6.65 -11.21
C ASP A 112 -0.58 7.43 -12.28
N LEU A 113 -0.90 8.69 -11.98
CA LEU A 113 -1.58 9.57 -12.93
C LEU A 113 -0.68 10.07 -14.07
N ALA A 114 0.61 9.70 -14.09
CA ALA A 114 1.51 10.00 -15.21
C ALA A 114 1.54 8.87 -16.26
N GLY A 115 0.78 7.78 -16.03
CA GLY A 115 0.67 6.66 -16.96
C GLY A 115 1.66 5.53 -16.72
N GLN A 116 2.42 5.54 -15.61
CA GLN A 116 3.19 4.37 -15.21
C GLN A 116 2.22 3.28 -14.74
N VAL A 117 2.28 2.08 -15.32
CA VAL A 117 1.48 0.91 -14.93
C VAL A 117 2.39 -0.26 -14.53
N VAL A 118 2.07 -0.95 -13.43
CA VAL A 118 2.85 -2.05 -12.89
C VAL A 118 1.92 -3.19 -12.47
N LEU A 119 2.14 -4.40 -13.00
CA LEU A 119 1.50 -5.61 -12.49
C LEU A 119 2.05 -5.93 -11.10
N CYS A 120 1.21 -5.76 -10.07
CA CYS A 120 1.62 -5.88 -8.68
C CYS A 120 1.34 -7.26 -8.09
N ALA A 121 0.19 -7.83 -8.42
CA ALA A 121 -0.24 -9.13 -7.90
C ALA A 121 -1.05 -9.90 -8.94
N GLN A 122 -1.05 -11.22 -8.81
CA GLN A 122 -1.93 -12.12 -9.56
C GLN A 122 -2.42 -13.24 -8.63
N THR A 123 -3.68 -13.61 -8.76
CA THR A 123 -4.31 -14.70 -8.02
C THR A 123 -5.04 -15.59 -9.01
N GLY A 124 -4.73 -16.89 -8.97
CA GLY A 124 -5.35 -17.85 -9.88
C GLY A 124 -6.77 -18.22 -9.47
N PRO A 125 -7.51 -18.89 -10.37
CA PRO A 125 -8.76 -19.52 -10.00
C PRO A 125 -8.46 -20.46 -8.84
N THR A 126 -9.15 -20.26 -7.72
CA THR A 126 -8.93 -21.02 -6.50
C THR A 126 -9.18 -22.51 -6.78
N ASP A 127 -8.11 -23.27 -7.02
CA ASP A 127 -8.08 -24.70 -6.69
C ASP A 127 -7.75 -24.86 -5.20
N SER A 128 -8.50 -24.12 -4.40
CA SER A 128 -8.58 -24.31 -2.97
C SER A 128 -10.00 -24.73 -2.74
N THR A 129 -10.28 -26.00 -3.06
CA THR A 129 -11.35 -26.72 -2.37
C THR A 129 -11.25 -26.30 -0.91
N PRO A 130 -12.31 -25.72 -0.29
CA PRO A 130 -12.28 -25.51 1.15
C PRO A 130 -11.96 -26.87 1.73
N VAL A 131 -10.75 -27.07 2.27
CA VAL A 131 -10.46 -28.27 3.06
C VAL A 131 -11.55 -28.23 4.11
N PRO A 132 -12.53 -29.16 4.09
CA PRO A 132 -13.57 -29.16 5.09
C PRO A 132 -12.82 -29.22 6.41
N ALA A 133 -13.04 -28.23 7.28
CA ALA A 133 -12.56 -28.29 8.65
C ALA A 133 -13.42 -29.33 9.37
N ASP A 134 -13.29 -30.59 8.98
CA ASP A 134 -13.97 -31.69 9.64
C ASP A 134 -12.95 -32.80 9.86
N GLY A 135 -12.51 -32.90 11.13
CA GLY A 135 -12.00 -34.15 11.68
C GLY A 135 -13.11 -35.18 11.89
N ALA A 136 -14.13 -35.21 11.02
CA ALA A 136 -15.08 -36.30 10.96
C ALA A 136 -14.50 -37.40 10.07
N GLU A 137 -13.65 -38.23 10.65
CA GLU A 137 -13.55 -39.62 10.21
C GLU A 137 -14.89 -40.30 10.60
N PRO A 138 -15.74 -40.75 9.65
CA PRO A 138 -16.80 -41.68 10.01
C PRO A 138 -16.14 -43.05 10.19
N TYR A 139 -15.74 -43.38 11.41
CA TYR A 139 -15.43 -44.77 11.74
C TYR A 139 -16.73 -45.58 11.66
N THR A 140 -16.93 -46.22 10.51
CA THR A 140 -17.92 -47.28 10.33
C THR A 140 -17.31 -48.64 10.68
N TYR A 141 -18.14 -49.43 11.36
CA TYR A 141 -18.09 -50.85 11.73
C TYR A 141 -17.39 -51.22 13.04
#